data_AF-A0A6A6G635-F1
#
_entry.id   AF-A0A6A6G635-F1
#
_cell.length_a   1.000
_cell.length_b   1.000
_cell.length_c   1.000
_cell.angle_alpha   90.00
_cell.angle_beta   90.00
_cell.angle_gamma   90.00
#
_symmetry.space_group_name_H-M   'P 1'
#
loop_
_entity.id
_entity.type
_entity.pdbx_description
1 polymer ?
#
loop_
_entity_poly.entity_id
_entity_poly.type
_entity_poly.pdbx_seq_one_letter_code
_entity_poly.pdbx_strand_id
1 'polypeptide(L)'
;MYERAMCATGRTLDMLTQDFCVFYKDHVLDEEFAGLVLDASEGQRIAASLGSGKSALLANHGIMTAGPTIEAIVAWYALFEKCCQIQPLADASSAGSGKPLAKIGEAEARFQVAGRQFGERSYLGKGFQAL
;
A
#
# COMPACT_ATOMS: atom_id res chain seq x y z
N MET A 1 -3.26 10.17 7.77
CA MET A 1 -3.16 11.55 7.20
C MET A 1 -2.33 11.56 5.92
N TYR A 2 -1.38 10.64 5.73
CA TYR A 2 -0.58 10.56 4.51
C TYR A 2 -1.25 9.76 3.38
N GLU A 3 -2.04 8.75 3.69
CA GLU A 3 -2.93 8.06 2.75
C GLU A 3 -3.72 9.01 1.85
N ARG A 4 -4.31 10.06 2.42
CA ARG A 4 -5.09 11.04 1.64
C ARG A 4 -4.22 11.86 0.70
N ALA A 5 -3.02 12.22 1.15
CA ALA A 5 -2.06 12.94 0.32
C ALA A 5 -1.63 12.09 -0.88
N MET A 6 -1.36 10.80 -0.66
CA MET A 6 -1.09 9.85 -1.75
C MET A 6 -2.30 9.67 -2.67
N CYS A 7 -3.50 9.48 -2.13
CA CYS A 7 -4.70 9.30 -2.95
C CYS A 7 -5.02 10.53 -3.83
N ALA A 8 -4.63 11.73 -3.40
CA ALA A 8 -4.75 12.95 -4.20
C ALA A 8 -3.80 13.01 -5.41
N THR A 9 -2.78 12.14 -5.46
CA THR A 9 -1.83 12.08 -6.59
C THR A 9 -2.35 11.28 -7.79
N GLY A 10 -3.42 10.48 -7.60
CA GLY A 10 -3.99 9.65 -8.68
C GLY A 10 -3.03 8.58 -9.21
N ARG A 11 -2.09 8.09 -8.38
CA ARG A 11 -1.14 7.03 -8.76
C ARG A 11 -0.93 6.01 -7.65
N THR A 12 -0.43 4.84 -8.02
CA THR A 12 -0.05 3.76 -7.10
C THR A 12 1.33 4.01 -6.47
N LEU A 13 1.75 3.10 -5.57
CA LEU A 13 3.06 3.16 -4.92
C LEU A 13 4.17 2.57 -5.80
N ASP A 14 5.31 3.23 -5.84
CA ASP A 14 6.55 2.71 -6.42
C ASP A 14 7.28 1.82 -5.39
N MET A 15 7.99 0.78 -5.82
CA MET A 15 8.76 -0.07 -4.89
C MET A 15 10.03 0.65 -4.41
N LEU A 16 9.93 1.51 -3.40
CA LEU A 16 11.04 2.35 -2.93
C LEU A 16 11.85 1.74 -1.80
N THR A 17 11.19 1.08 -0.86
CA THR A 17 11.83 0.41 0.28
C THR A 17 11.28 -1.00 0.44
N GLN A 18 11.92 -1.80 1.29
CA GLN A 18 11.50 -3.17 1.57
C GLN A 18 10.03 -3.28 1.99
N ASP A 19 9.51 -2.29 2.71
CA ASP A 19 8.12 -2.28 3.19
C ASP A 19 7.12 -2.17 2.04
N PHE A 20 7.46 -1.47 0.96
CA PHE A 20 6.62 -1.36 -0.23
C PHE A 20 6.45 -2.72 -0.91
N CYS A 21 7.48 -3.58 -0.85
CA CYS A 21 7.43 -4.91 -1.46
C CYS A 21 6.34 -5.81 -0.85
N VAL A 22 5.82 -5.51 0.35
CA VAL A 22 4.64 -6.21 0.92
C VAL A 22 3.41 -6.11 0.03
N PHE A 23 3.32 -5.02 -0.72
CA PHE A 23 2.19 -4.65 -1.58
C PHE A 23 2.53 -4.76 -3.06
N TYR A 24 3.67 -5.36 -3.43
CA TYR A 24 4.06 -5.50 -4.83
C TYR A 24 3.00 -6.29 -5.62
N LYS A 25 2.36 -5.62 -6.60
CA LYS A 25 1.21 -6.15 -7.38
C LYS A 25 0.04 -6.66 -6.52
N ASP A 26 -0.09 -6.10 -5.32
CA ASP A 26 -1.07 -6.52 -4.31
C ASP A 26 -1.82 -5.32 -3.72
N HIS A 27 -1.86 -4.23 -4.48
CA HIS A 27 -2.67 -3.07 -4.22
C HIS A 27 -3.13 -2.44 -5.53
N VAL A 28 -4.23 -1.70 -5.48
CA VAL A 28 -4.83 -1.03 -6.64
C VAL A 28 -5.07 0.45 -6.37
N LEU A 29 -5.22 1.22 -7.44
CA LEU A 29 -5.81 2.55 -7.41
C LEU A 29 -7.24 2.46 -7.91
N ASP A 30 -8.16 2.94 -7.11
CA ASP A 30 -9.54 3.18 -7.48
C ASP A 30 -9.67 4.64 -7.91
N GLU A 31 -9.76 4.88 -9.22
CA GLU A 31 -9.65 6.23 -9.80
C GLU A 31 -10.96 7.05 -9.71
N GLU A 32 -12.08 6.41 -9.40
CA GLU A 32 -13.39 7.04 -9.42
C GLU A 32 -13.76 7.60 -8.04
N PHE A 33 -13.89 8.93 -7.98
CA PHE A 33 -14.44 9.64 -6.82
C PHE A 33 -15.88 10.08 -7.13
N ALA A 34 -16.86 9.37 -6.58
CA ALA A 34 -18.29 9.63 -6.81
C ALA A 34 -18.92 10.61 -5.79
N GLY A 35 -18.14 11.13 -4.83
CA GLY A 35 -18.64 12.00 -3.77
C GLY A 35 -19.17 11.22 -2.56
N LEU A 36 -20.39 11.52 -2.12
CA LEU A 36 -20.98 10.83 -0.97
C LEU A 36 -21.39 9.41 -1.37
N VAL A 37 -21.00 8.42 -0.56
CA VAL A 37 -21.42 7.02 -0.75
C VAL A 37 -22.91 6.91 -0.45
N LEU A 38 -23.74 6.86 -1.50
CA LEU A 38 -25.21 6.80 -1.38
C LEU A 38 -25.76 5.38 -1.47
N ASP A 39 -24.98 4.43 -2.00
CA ASP A 39 -25.37 3.03 -2.13
C ASP A 39 -24.15 2.08 -2.13
N ALA A 40 -24.41 0.78 -2.27
CA ALA A 40 -23.40 -0.27 -2.20
C ALA A 40 -22.54 -0.45 -3.47
N SER A 41 -22.83 0.26 -4.56
CA SER A 41 -22.13 0.12 -5.84
C SER A 41 -20.64 0.44 -5.74
N GLU A 42 -20.29 1.46 -4.95
CA GLU A 42 -18.90 1.82 -4.70
C GLU A 42 -18.13 0.67 -4.05
N GLY A 43 -18.70 0.05 -3.01
CA GLY A 43 -18.09 -1.09 -2.35
C GLY A 43 -17.89 -2.28 -3.29
N GLN A 44 -18.86 -2.56 -4.18
CA GLN A 44 -18.76 -3.63 -5.17
C GLN A 44 -17.67 -3.35 -6.21
N ARG A 45 -17.56 -2.11 -6.67
CA ARG A 45 -16.57 -1.66 -7.63
C ARG A 45 -15.15 -1.75 -7.05
N ILE A 46 -14.96 -1.25 -5.83
CA ILE A 46 -13.68 -1.34 -5.13
C ILE A 46 -13.31 -2.81 -4.88
N ALA A 47 -14.26 -3.64 -4.44
CA ALA A 47 -14.01 -5.07 -4.22
C ALA A 47 -13.62 -5.81 -5.52
N ALA A 48 -14.29 -5.49 -6.64
CA ALA A 48 -13.96 -6.05 -7.94
C ALA A 48 -12.57 -5.60 -8.43
N SER A 49 -12.23 -4.33 -8.25
CA SER A 49 -10.92 -3.77 -8.60
C SER A 49 -9.80 -4.40 -7.76
N LEU A 50 -10.03 -4.51 -6.44
CA LEU A 50 -9.06 -5.07 -5.50
C LEU A 50 -8.78 -6.55 -5.77
N GLY A 51 -9.80 -7.34 -6.10
CA GLY A 51 -9.65 -8.78 -6.32
C GLY A 51 -9.09 -9.49 -5.08
N SER A 52 -7.96 -10.20 -5.24
CA SER A 52 -7.22 -10.82 -4.13
C SER A 52 -6.19 -9.89 -3.47
N GLY A 53 -6.25 -8.60 -3.78
CA GLY A 53 -5.35 -7.56 -3.33
C GLY A 53 -5.41 -7.29 -1.82
N LYS A 54 -4.32 -6.79 -1.23
CA LYS A 54 -4.28 -6.36 0.18
C LYS A 54 -4.87 -4.98 0.43
N SER A 55 -4.67 -4.02 -0.48
CA SER A 55 -5.08 -2.62 -0.23
C SER A 55 -5.51 -1.87 -1.48
N ALA A 56 -6.43 -0.92 -1.32
CA ALA A 56 -6.83 0.01 -2.37
C ALA A 56 -6.52 1.46 -1.93
N LEU A 57 -5.91 2.22 -2.83
CA LEU A 57 -5.88 3.69 -2.79
C LEU A 57 -7.18 4.18 -3.43
N LEU A 58 -7.98 4.96 -2.73
CA LEU A 58 -9.23 5.50 -3.23
C LEU A 58 -9.03 6.96 -3.58
N ALA A 59 -9.10 7.31 -4.87
CA ALA A 59 -8.80 8.65 -5.38
C ALA A 59 -9.51 9.73 -4.55
N ASN A 60 -8.74 10.72 -4.09
CA ASN A 60 -9.21 11.84 -3.26
C ASN A 60 -9.88 11.47 -1.91
N HIS A 61 -9.87 10.20 -1.49
CA HIS A 61 -10.60 9.73 -0.30
C HIS A 61 -9.69 9.21 0.82
N GLY A 62 -8.93 8.14 0.56
CA GLY A 62 -8.11 7.46 1.57
C GLY A 62 -7.81 6.02 1.17
N ILE A 63 -7.34 5.20 2.11
CA ILE A 63 -7.01 3.79 1.83
C ILE A 63 -8.02 2.82 2.44
N MET A 64 -8.16 1.67 1.79
CA MET A 64 -8.85 0.51 2.33
C MET A 64 -7.88 -0.67 2.37
N THR A 65 -8.00 -1.54 3.37
CA THR A 65 -7.20 -2.76 3.50
C THR A 65 -8.12 -3.95 3.76
N ALA A 66 -7.87 -5.07 3.09
CA ALA A 66 -8.60 -6.32 3.26
C ALA A 66 -7.62 -7.46 3.52
N GLY A 67 -8.05 -8.49 4.26
CA GLY A 67 -7.18 -9.60 4.62
C GLY A 67 -7.91 -10.72 5.35
N PRO A 68 -7.22 -11.85 5.60
CA PRO A 68 -7.83 -13.07 6.14
C PRO A 68 -8.15 -12.96 7.64
N THR A 69 -7.48 -12.06 8.37
CA THR A 69 -7.67 -11.84 9.80
C THR A 69 -7.60 -10.36 10.14
N ILE A 70 -8.11 -9.99 11.31
CA ILE A 70 -8.06 -8.60 11.81
C ILE A 70 -6.60 -8.17 12.00
N GLU A 71 -5.75 -9.05 12.52
CA GLU A 71 -4.33 -8.79 12.73
C GLU A 71 -3.60 -8.47 11.43
N ALA A 72 -3.88 -9.24 10.37
CA ALA A 72 -3.32 -8.99 9.04
C ALA A 72 -3.79 -7.64 8.49
N ILE A 73 -5.09 -7.35 8.59
CA ILE A 73 -5.67 -6.07 8.12
C ILE A 73 -5.03 -4.89 8.84
N VAL A 74 -4.92 -4.93 10.17
CA VAL A 74 -4.33 -3.84 10.97
C VAL A 74 -2.85 -3.66 10.64
N ALA A 75 -2.10 -4.76 10.54
CA ALA A 75 -0.68 -4.72 10.20
C ALA A 75 -0.44 -4.13 8.80
N TRP A 76 -1.23 -4.55 7.82
CA TRP A 76 -1.14 -4.05 6.45
C TRP A 76 -1.59 -2.60 6.36
N TYR A 77 -2.66 -2.20 7.05
CA TYR A 77 -3.11 -0.81 7.09
C TYR A 77 -2.02 0.12 7.62
N ALA A 78 -1.41 -0.23 8.76
CA ALA A 78 -0.34 0.56 9.37
C ALA A 78 0.90 0.65 8.46
N LEU A 79 1.29 -0.45 7.82
CA LEU A 79 2.42 -0.48 6.91
C LEU A 79 2.14 0.30 5.61
N PHE A 80 0.92 0.21 5.09
CA PHE A 80 0.51 0.92 3.87
C PHE A 80 0.43 2.43 4.11
N GLU A 81 -0.14 2.89 5.24
CA GLU A 81 -0.08 4.31 5.67
C GLU A 81 1.37 4.80 5.76
N LYS A 82 2.29 3.95 6.26
CA LYS A 82 3.72 4.31 6.31
C LYS A 82 4.33 4.44 4.91
N CYS A 83 3.99 3.56 3.98
CA CYS A 83 4.40 3.69 2.58
C CYS A 83 3.83 4.97 1.96
N CYS A 84 2.57 5.30 2.26
CA CYS A 84 1.93 6.54 1.84
C CYS A 84 2.58 7.80 2.42
N GLN A 85 3.20 7.71 3.60
CA GLN A 85 4.04 8.78 4.15
C GLN A 85 5.35 8.93 3.37
N ILE A 86 6.00 7.82 3.04
CA ILE A 86 7.35 7.81 2.45
C ILE A 86 7.32 8.28 0.99
N GLN A 87 6.35 7.82 0.19
CA GLN A 87 6.33 8.07 -1.25
C GLN A 87 6.34 9.57 -1.60
N PRO A 88 5.44 10.43 -1.08
CA PRO A 88 5.47 11.86 -1.39
C PRO A 88 6.75 12.56 -0.92
N LEU A 89 7.31 12.14 0.21
CA LEU A 89 8.57 12.69 0.73
C LEU A 89 9.74 12.34 -0.20
N ALA A 90 9.77 11.11 -0.68
CA ALA A 90 10.77 10.65 -1.65
C ALA A 90 10.61 11.41 -2.98
N ASP A 91 9.38 11.54 -3.49
CA ASP A 91 9.09 12.28 -4.71
C ASP A 91 9.55 13.74 -4.61
N ALA A 92 9.22 14.42 -3.50
CA ALA A 92 9.62 15.79 -3.25
C ALA A 92 11.15 15.95 -3.18
N SER A 93 11.84 15.01 -2.52
CA SER A 93 13.31 14.97 -2.49
C SER A 93 13.91 14.78 -3.88
N SER A 94 13.36 13.86 -4.68
CA SER A 94 13.79 13.62 -6.06
C SER A 94 13.58 14.86 -6.94
N ALA A 95 12.40 15.48 -6.86
CA ALA A 95 12.09 16.71 -7.61
C ALA A 95 13.01 17.88 -7.22
N GLY A 96 13.26 18.09 -5.93
CA GLY A 96 14.11 19.18 -5.45
C GLY A 96 15.60 18.98 -5.73
N SER A 97 16.07 17.73 -5.78
CA SER A 97 17.49 17.42 -6.04
C SER A 97 17.82 17.12 -7.50
N GLY A 98 16.81 16.86 -8.34
CA GLY A 98 16.97 16.35 -9.71
C GLY A 98 17.51 14.92 -9.79
N LYS A 99 17.72 14.24 -8.66
CA LYS A 99 18.20 12.85 -8.63
C LYS A 99 17.00 11.89 -8.72
N PRO A 100 16.97 10.95 -9.68
CA PRO A 100 15.89 9.96 -9.77
C PRO A 100 15.81 9.07 -8.53
N LEU A 101 14.61 8.61 -8.21
CA LEU A 101 14.39 7.60 -7.17
C LEU A 101 15.01 6.26 -7.57
N ALA A 102 15.71 5.62 -6.62
CA ALA A 102 16.20 4.26 -6.78
C ALA A 102 15.06 3.27 -6.46
N LYS A 103 14.42 2.73 -7.50
CA LYS A 103 13.34 1.74 -7.36
C LYS A 103 13.92 0.33 -7.24
N ILE A 104 13.33 -0.48 -6.37
CA ILE A 104 13.59 -1.91 -6.25
C ILE A 104 13.06 -2.60 -7.51
N GLY A 105 13.87 -3.49 -8.09
CA GLY A 105 13.51 -4.24 -9.30
C GLY A 105 12.37 -5.24 -9.05
N GLU A 106 11.68 -5.62 -10.13
CA GLU A 106 10.53 -6.53 -10.03
C GLU A 106 10.91 -7.91 -9.46
N ALA A 107 12.10 -8.43 -9.79
CA ALA A 107 12.55 -9.73 -9.31
C ALA A 107 12.79 -9.71 -7.79
N GLU A 108 13.44 -8.65 -7.29
CA GLU A 108 13.71 -8.43 -5.88
C GLU A 108 12.40 -8.22 -5.10
N ALA A 109 11.47 -7.43 -5.64
CA ALA A 109 10.17 -7.19 -5.03
C ALA A 109 9.34 -8.48 -4.93
N ARG A 110 9.31 -9.32 -5.98
CA ARG A 110 8.62 -10.62 -5.97
C ARG A 110 9.18 -11.59 -4.94
N PHE A 111 10.51 -11.66 -4.79
CA PHE A 111 11.15 -12.57 -3.83
C PHE A 111 10.69 -12.29 -2.39
N GLN A 112 10.45 -11.03 -2.05
CA GLN A 112 9.98 -10.64 -0.72
C GLN A 112 8.52 -11.01 -0.46
N VAL A 113 7.69 -11.05 -1.49
CA VAL A 113 6.30 -11.54 -1.38
C VAL A 113 6.28 -13.06 -1.21
N ALA A 114 7.06 -13.78 -2.02
CA ALA A 114 7.16 -15.25 -1.95
C ALA A 114 7.76 -15.75 -0.64
N GLY A 115 8.77 -15.05 -0.10
CA GLY A 115 9.40 -15.38 1.19
C GLY A 115 8.47 -15.24 2.40
N ARG A 116 7.33 -14.54 2.27
CA ARG A 116 6.34 -14.36 3.35
C ARG A 116 5.26 -15.44 3.39
N GLN A 117 5.05 -16.21 2.32
CA GLN A 117 4.21 -17.42 2.39
C GLN A 117 4.80 -18.51 3.30
N PHE A 118 6.09 -18.41 3.65
CA PHE A 118 6.78 -19.35 4.55
C PHE A 118 6.66 -19.03 6.05
N GLY A 119 5.79 -18.10 6.43
CA GLY A 119 5.40 -17.91 7.82
C GLY A 119 5.12 -16.45 8.14
N GLU A 120 3.87 -16.18 8.52
CA GLU A 120 3.36 -14.93 9.09
C GLU A 120 4.08 -14.47 10.38
N ARG A 121 5.22 -15.08 10.73
CA ARG A 121 6.05 -14.76 11.89
C ARG A 121 7.26 -13.86 11.60
N SER A 122 7.58 -13.54 10.35
CA SER A 122 8.90 -12.97 10.04
C SER A 122 9.04 -11.45 10.21
N TYR A 123 7.95 -10.68 10.18
CA TYR A 123 8.03 -9.21 10.32
C TYR A 123 7.58 -8.69 11.70
N LEU A 124 6.48 -9.21 12.25
CA LEU A 124 5.98 -8.81 13.58
C LEU A 124 6.55 -9.65 14.73
N GLY A 125 6.93 -10.91 14.47
CA GLY A 125 7.35 -11.84 15.52
C GLY A 125 8.75 -11.58 16.09
N LYS A 126 9.67 -10.97 15.33
CA LYS A 126 11.02 -10.67 15.82
C LYS A 126 11.16 -9.28 16.46
N GLY A 127 10.30 -8.32 16.08
CA GLY A 127 10.34 -6.95 16.61
C GLY A 127 9.63 -6.75 17.96
N PHE A 128 8.64 -7.59 18.27
CA PHE A 128 7.84 -7.47 19.50
C PHE A 128 8.35 -8.31 20.69
N GLN A 129 9.37 -9.16 20.49
CA GLN A 129 10.03 -9.89 21.59
C GLN A 129 11.18 -9.11 22.25
N ALA A 130 11.40 -7.85 21.85
CA ALA A 130 12.46 -6.98 22.37
C ALA A 130 11.92 -5.77 23.16
N LEU A 131 10.66 -5.83 23.62
CA LEU A 131 10.07 -4.91 24.60
C LEU A 131 9.50 -5.71 25.77
#